data_AF-A0A850BZ77-F1
#
_entry.id   AF-A0A850BZ77-F1
#
_cell.length_a   1.000
_cell.length_b   1.000
_cell.length_c   1.000
_cell.angle_alpha   90.00
_cell.angle_beta   90.00
_cell.angle_gamma   90.00
#
_symmetry.space_group_name_H-M   'P 1'
#
loop_
_entity.id
_entity.type
_entity.pdbx_description
1 polymer ?
#
loop_
_entity_poly.entity_id
_entity_poly.type
_entity_poly.pdbx_seq_one_letter_code
_entity_poly.pdbx_strand_id
1 'polypeptide(L)'
;MNTLTQPLRDEHKELFPHVERICQAAELIGNAPLDEIRRGVEEAYDFLANHLKPHAEAEDAALYPVVQQVLGSPDATKTMSRDHVEVSRYIEELAALQANLTDPLTSAQVTALRRVLFGAYALVKLHFAKEEEVYLPILDQRLTPEAAQEMFERMEAAAHEAKHAHA
;
A
#
# COMPACT_ATOMS: atom_id res chain seq x y z
N MET A 1 -26.78 2.69 4.45
CA MET A 1 -26.61 1.43 5.20
C MET A 1 -25.12 1.16 5.21
N ASN A 2 -24.49 1.01 6.38
CA ASN A 2 -23.11 0.52 6.43
C ASN A 2 -23.08 -0.88 5.83
N THR A 3 -22.17 -1.12 4.89
CA THR A 3 -21.91 -2.47 4.41
C THR A 3 -21.00 -3.20 5.40
N LEU A 4 -20.87 -4.52 5.25
CA LEU A 4 -20.04 -5.32 6.15
C LEU A 4 -18.57 -4.88 6.09
N THR A 5 -18.11 -4.47 4.91
CA THR A 5 -16.73 -4.03 4.67
C THR A 5 -16.46 -2.56 4.95
N GLN A 6 -17.44 -1.79 5.47
CA GLN A 6 -17.27 -0.35 5.72
C GLN A 6 -16.03 -0.01 6.57
N PRO A 7 -15.68 -0.76 7.64
CA PRO A 7 -14.48 -0.46 8.43
C PRO A 7 -13.19 -0.42 7.61
N LEU A 8 -13.02 -1.34 6.65
CA LEU A 8 -11.85 -1.38 5.78
C LEU A 8 -11.86 -0.23 4.76
N ARG A 9 -13.02 0.14 4.25
CA ARG A 9 -13.16 1.32 3.38
C ARG A 9 -12.80 2.61 4.11
N ASP A 10 -13.16 2.71 5.39
CA ASP A 10 -12.80 3.84 6.23
C ASP A 10 -11.28 3.86 6.49
N GLU A 11 -10.65 2.71 6.70
CA GLU A 11 -9.18 2.60 6.78
C GLU A 11 -8.50 3.05 5.47
N HIS A 12 -8.93 2.53 4.32
CA HIS A 12 -8.41 2.92 3.00
C HIS A 12 -8.55 4.43 2.75
N LYS A 13 -9.67 5.01 3.18
CA LYS A 13 -9.92 6.45 3.06
C LYS A 13 -8.89 7.27 3.82
N GLU A 14 -8.42 6.80 4.98
CA GLU A 14 -7.35 7.45 5.74
C GLU A 14 -5.97 7.29 5.04
N LEU A 15 -5.77 6.23 4.25
CA LEU A 15 -4.53 6.00 3.50
C LEU A 15 -4.45 6.81 2.19
N PHE A 16 -5.57 7.08 1.51
CA PHE A 16 -5.57 7.77 0.22
C PHE A 16 -4.84 9.13 0.18
N PRO A 17 -4.96 10.01 1.18
CA PRO A 17 -4.18 11.25 1.20
C PRO A 17 -2.67 11.01 1.15
N HIS A 18 -2.18 9.91 1.75
CA HIS A 18 -0.77 9.55 1.72
C HIS A 18 -0.35 8.98 0.36
N VAL A 19 -1.23 8.21 -0.30
CA VAL A 19 -1.00 7.76 -1.67
C VAL A 19 -0.80 8.96 -2.61
N GLU A 20 -1.64 10.00 -2.51
CA GLU A 20 -1.49 11.21 -3.33
C GLU A 20 -0.20 11.99 -3.01
N ARG A 21 0.29 11.95 -1.76
CA ARG A 21 1.59 12.54 -1.40
C ARG A 21 2.77 11.88 -2.11
N ILE A 22 2.70 10.59 -2.45
CA ILE A 22 3.74 9.91 -3.24
C ILE A 22 3.89 10.58 -4.62
N CYS A 23 2.75 10.90 -5.26
CA CYS A 23 2.75 11.60 -6.54
C CYS A 23 3.36 13.01 -6.42
N GLN A 24 2.97 13.75 -5.38
CA GLN A 24 3.52 15.08 -5.10
C GLN A 24 5.04 15.03 -4.86
N ALA A 25 5.53 14.04 -4.11
CA ALA A 25 6.97 13.83 -3.93
C ALA A 25 7.69 13.57 -5.25
N ALA A 26 7.08 12.80 -6.17
CA ALA A 26 7.63 12.54 -7.50
C ALA A 26 7.73 13.83 -8.36
N GLU A 27 6.75 14.71 -8.25
CA GLU A 27 6.71 16.01 -8.96
C GLU A 27 7.78 16.98 -8.45
N LEU A 28 8.13 16.93 -7.16
CA LEU A 28 9.20 17.76 -6.58
C LEU A 28 10.60 17.39 -7.09
N ILE A 29 10.83 16.12 -7.43
CA ILE A 29 12.16 15.63 -7.82
C ILE A 29 12.70 16.43 -9.00
N GLY A 30 13.81 17.15 -8.82
CA GLY A 30 14.45 17.96 -9.85
C GLY A 30 13.78 19.30 -10.15
N ASN A 31 12.69 19.64 -9.46
CA ASN A 31 11.96 20.91 -9.59
C ASN A 31 11.99 21.76 -8.30
N ALA A 32 12.43 21.18 -7.18
CA ALA A 32 12.46 21.82 -5.86
C ALA A 32 13.87 21.77 -5.23
N PRO A 33 14.12 22.58 -4.19
CA PRO A 33 15.33 22.47 -3.36
C PRO A 33 15.53 21.07 -2.77
N LEU A 34 16.79 20.68 -2.52
CA LEU A 34 17.13 19.33 -2.09
C LEU A 34 16.53 18.96 -0.72
N ASP A 35 16.40 19.91 0.19
CA ASP A 35 15.78 19.72 1.50
C ASP A 35 14.29 19.39 1.39
N GLU A 36 13.57 20.06 0.48
CA GLU A 36 12.17 19.75 0.19
C GLU A 36 12.02 18.37 -0.47
N ILE A 37 12.91 18.03 -1.41
CA ILE A 37 12.95 16.70 -2.04
C ILE A 37 13.19 15.61 -0.99
N ARG A 38 14.18 15.79 -0.11
CA ARG A 38 14.51 14.82 0.95
C ARG A 38 13.32 14.56 1.85
N ARG A 39 12.66 15.62 2.32
CA ARG A 39 11.47 15.51 3.16
C ARG A 39 10.33 14.77 2.44
N GLY A 40 10.04 15.12 1.19
CA GLY A 40 8.98 14.44 0.43
C GLY A 40 9.27 12.96 0.18
N VAL A 41 10.53 12.61 -0.10
CA VAL A 41 10.97 11.20 -0.26
C VAL A 41 10.89 10.44 1.06
N GLU A 42 11.29 11.05 2.17
CA GLU A 42 11.22 10.47 3.52
C GLU A 42 9.77 10.21 3.93
N GLU A 43 8.88 11.19 3.76
CA GLU A 43 7.43 11.03 4.04
C GLU A 43 6.79 9.92 3.20
N ALA A 44 7.16 9.82 1.90
CA ALA A 44 6.68 8.75 1.03
C ALA A 44 7.22 7.38 1.45
N TYR A 45 8.51 7.29 1.80
CA TYR A 45 9.12 6.08 2.30
C TYR A 45 8.47 5.61 3.60
N ASP A 46 8.32 6.49 4.59
CA ASP A 46 7.74 6.17 5.88
C ASP A 46 6.31 5.67 5.73
N PHE A 47 5.50 6.31 4.89
CA PHE A 47 4.17 5.82 4.56
C PHE A 47 4.21 4.40 3.96
N LEU A 48 4.99 4.20 2.90
CA LEU A 48 5.04 2.92 2.20
C LEU A 48 5.55 1.79 3.11
N ALA A 49 6.62 2.03 3.85
CA ALA A 49 7.31 1.04 4.67
C ALA A 49 6.58 0.75 5.99
N ASN A 50 6.08 1.78 6.68
CA ASN A 50 5.61 1.65 8.06
C ASN A 50 4.08 1.64 8.19
N HIS A 51 3.35 2.03 7.13
CA HIS A 51 1.89 2.05 7.14
C HIS A 51 1.32 1.10 6.09
N LEU A 52 1.67 1.28 4.81
CA LEU A 52 1.08 0.53 3.71
C LEU A 52 1.53 -0.94 3.72
N LYS A 53 2.83 -1.21 3.88
CA LYS A 53 3.35 -2.58 3.88
C LYS A 53 2.74 -3.45 5.01
N PRO A 54 2.67 -3.01 6.28
CA PRO A 54 2.00 -3.79 7.32
C PRO A 54 0.51 -4.03 7.05
N HIS A 55 -0.17 -3.07 6.42
CA HIS A 55 -1.56 -3.23 5.99
C HIS A 55 -1.70 -4.33 4.92
N ALA A 56 -0.88 -4.26 3.86
CA ALA A 56 -0.84 -5.28 2.79
C ALA A 56 -0.50 -6.69 3.33
N GLU A 57 0.41 -6.80 4.29
CA GLU A 57 0.73 -8.06 4.96
C GLU A 57 -0.47 -8.61 5.75
N ALA A 58 -1.25 -7.73 6.38
CA ALA A 58 -2.48 -8.11 7.07
C ALA A 58 -3.57 -8.59 6.10
N GLU A 59 -3.68 -7.96 4.93
CA GLU A 59 -4.60 -8.39 3.88
C GLU A 59 -4.24 -9.77 3.33
N ASP A 60 -2.96 -10.02 3.04
CA ASP A 60 -2.46 -11.33 2.61
C ASP A 60 -2.78 -12.42 3.65
N ALA A 61 -2.68 -12.11 4.95
CA ALA A 61 -2.88 -13.06 6.03
C ALA A 61 -4.36 -13.31 6.40
N ALA A 62 -5.22 -12.31 6.23
CA ALA A 62 -6.59 -12.33 6.73
C ALA A 62 -7.65 -12.14 5.65
N LEU A 63 -7.55 -11.08 4.84
CA LEU A 63 -8.55 -10.72 3.83
C LEU A 63 -8.55 -11.69 2.64
N TYR A 64 -7.38 -11.95 2.06
CA TYR A 64 -7.26 -12.74 0.83
C TYR A 64 -7.69 -14.21 0.98
N PRO A 65 -7.42 -14.90 2.10
CA PRO A 65 -7.99 -16.22 2.35
C PRO A 65 -9.53 -16.24 2.31
N VAL A 66 -10.16 -15.19 2.84
CA VAL A 66 -11.63 -15.04 2.80
C VAL A 66 -12.11 -14.82 1.37
N VAL A 67 -11.45 -13.95 0.61
CA VAL A 67 -11.75 -13.73 -0.82
C VAL A 67 -11.62 -15.03 -1.63
N GLN A 68 -10.55 -15.79 -1.44
CA GLN A 68 -10.32 -17.07 -2.10
C GLN A 68 -11.44 -18.08 -1.79
N GLN A 69 -11.87 -18.17 -0.53
CA GLN A 69 -12.98 -19.03 -0.11
C GLN A 69 -14.29 -18.60 -0.76
N VAL A 70 -14.62 -17.30 -0.72
CA VAL A 70 -15.86 -16.73 -1.27
C VAL A 70 -15.94 -16.89 -2.79
N LEU A 71 -14.81 -16.83 -3.49
CA LEU A 71 -14.70 -17.05 -4.92
C LEU A 71 -14.46 -18.51 -5.32
N GLY A 72 -14.24 -19.40 -4.36
CA GLY A 72 -14.03 -20.83 -4.60
C GLY A 72 -12.73 -21.15 -5.35
N SER A 73 -11.72 -20.28 -5.26
CA SER A 73 -10.44 -20.49 -5.94
C SER A 73 -9.27 -19.98 -5.09
N PRO A 74 -8.26 -20.83 -4.80
CA PRO A 74 -7.05 -20.41 -4.09
C PRO A 74 -6.19 -19.43 -4.92
N ASP A 75 -6.45 -19.34 -6.22
CA ASP A 75 -5.68 -18.50 -7.14
C ASP A 75 -6.30 -17.11 -7.32
N ALA A 76 -7.47 -16.86 -6.71
CA ALA A 76 -8.27 -15.65 -6.92
C ALA A 76 -7.54 -14.34 -6.57
N THR A 77 -6.56 -14.39 -5.66
CA THR A 77 -5.82 -13.23 -5.16
C THR A 77 -4.34 -13.23 -5.56
N LYS A 78 -3.87 -14.20 -6.37
CA LYS A 78 -2.45 -14.30 -6.76
C LYS A 78 -1.92 -13.03 -7.44
N THR A 79 -2.76 -12.34 -8.20
CA THR A 79 -2.41 -11.07 -8.84
C THR A 79 -2.24 -9.93 -7.82
N MET A 80 -3.01 -9.96 -6.73
CA MET A 80 -2.92 -8.95 -5.66
C MET A 80 -1.67 -9.14 -4.82
N SER A 81 -1.38 -10.37 -4.38
CA SER A 81 -0.12 -10.65 -3.67
C SER A 81 1.12 -10.37 -4.55
N ARG A 82 1.02 -10.48 -5.88
CA ARG A 82 2.12 -10.08 -6.77
C ARG A 82 2.35 -8.57 -6.75
N ASP A 83 1.31 -7.76 -6.60
CA ASP A 83 1.44 -6.31 -6.44
C ASP A 83 2.15 -5.98 -5.13
N HIS A 84 1.83 -6.65 -4.02
CA HIS A 84 2.53 -6.47 -2.75
C HIS A 84 4.03 -6.72 -2.86
N VAL A 85 4.43 -7.76 -3.60
CA VAL A 85 5.84 -8.03 -3.91
C VAL A 85 6.49 -6.87 -4.68
N GLU A 86 5.77 -6.24 -5.60
CA GLU A 86 6.31 -5.11 -6.36
C GLU A 86 6.39 -3.83 -5.53
N VAL A 87 5.39 -3.55 -4.69
CA VAL A 87 5.43 -2.44 -3.71
C VAL A 87 6.62 -2.61 -2.78
N SER A 88 6.87 -3.82 -2.27
CA SER A 88 8.03 -4.13 -1.43
C SER A 88 9.36 -3.83 -2.13
N ARG A 89 9.48 -4.15 -3.42
CA ARG A 89 10.67 -3.80 -4.22
C ARG A 89 10.84 -2.29 -4.37
N TYR A 90 9.76 -1.55 -4.58
CA TYR A 90 9.83 -0.08 -4.64
C TYR A 90 10.26 0.51 -3.29
N ILE A 91 9.82 -0.05 -2.16
CA ILE A 91 10.24 0.37 -0.82
C ILE A 91 11.74 0.17 -0.63
N GLU A 92 12.26 -1.01 -0.97
CA GLU A 92 13.69 -1.34 -0.87
C GLU A 92 14.54 -0.42 -1.77
N GLU A 93 14.10 -0.18 -2.99
CA GLU A 93 14.80 0.70 -3.92
C GLU A 93 14.77 2.16 -3.44
N LEU A 94 13.63 2.63 -2.92
CA LEU A 94 13.50 3.99 -2.41
C LEU A 94 14.44 4.23 -1.22
N ALA A 95 14.56 3.26 -0.30
CA ALA A 95 15.51 3.31 0.81
C ALA A 95 16.96 3.45 0.31
N ALA A 96 17.34 2.65 -0.69
CA ALA A 96 18.67 2.71 -1.27
C ALA A 96 18.94 4.04 -1.98
N LEU A 97 17.96 4.61 -2.69
CA LEU A 97 18.07 5.91 -3.35
C LEU A 97 18.20 7.04 -2.32
N GLN A 98 17.41 7.01 -1.25
CA GLN A 98 17.45 8.01 -0.17
C GLN A 98 18.82 8.06 0.51
N ALA A 99 19.41 6.89 0.80
CA ALA A 99 20.72 6.79 1.44
C ALA A 99 21.87 7.37 0.59
N ASN A 100 21.66 7.54 -0.72
CA ASN A 100 22.70 7.92 -1.68
C ASN A 100 22.42 9.27 -2.37
N LEU A 101 21.58 10.14 -1.81
CA LEU A 101 21.27 11.45 -2.40
C LEU A 101 22.47 12.41 -2.38
N THR A 102 22.77 13.04 -3.51
CA THR A 102 23.84 14.05 -3.66
C THR A 102 23.27 15.46 -3.73
N ASP A 103 24.13 16.45 -3.52
CA ASP A 103 23.81 17.87 -3.73
C ASP A 103 24.80 18.50 -4.74
N PRO A 104 24.38 18.88 -5.96
CA PRO A 104 23.04 18.70 -6.52
C PRO A 104 22.74 17.22 -6.87
N LEU A 105 21.46 16.92 -7.09
CA LEU A 105 21.04 15.62 -7.63
C LEU A 105 21.58 15.41 -9.05
N THR A 106 22.07 14.22 -9.32
CA THR A 106 22.41 13.78 -10.68
C THR A 106 21.14 13.48 -11.49
N SER A 107 21.24 13.56 -12.82
CA SER A 107 20.14 13.21 -13.72
C SER A 107 19.67 11.75 -13.55
N ALA A 108 20.60 10.85 -13.19
CA ALA A 108 20.31 9.46 -12.89
C ALA A 108 19.45 9.31 -11.62
N GLN A 109 19.79 10.02 -10.53
CA GLN A 109 18.97 10.02 -9.31
C GLN A 109 17.59 10.62 -9.53
N VAL A 110 17.50 11.74 -10.29
CA VAL A 110 16.22 12.34 -10.64
C VAL A 110 15.33 11.34 -11.38
N THR A 111 15.90 10.62 -12.35
CA THR A 111 15.17 9.62 -13.14
C THR A 111 14.74 8.44 -12.28
N ALA A 112 15.63 7.91 -11.44
CA ALA A 112 15.35 6.77 -10.58
C ALA A 112 14.27 7.07 -9.54
N LEU A 113 14.39 8.19 -8.81
CA LEU A 113 13.40 8.62 -7.81
C LEU A 113 12.02 8.80 -8.44
N ARG A 114 11.92 9.50 -9.58
CA ARG A 114 10.65 9.67 -10.29
C ARG A 114 10.05 8.35 -10.72
N ARG A 115 10.86 7.44 -11.26
CA ARG A 115 10.40 6.10 -11.68
C ARG A 115 9.80 5.33 -10.51
N VAL A 116 10.50 5.29 -9.37
CA VAL A 116 10.05 4.57 -8.18
C VAL A 116 8.78 5.19 -7.62
N LEU A 117 8.74 6.52 -7.43
CA LEU A 117 7.60 7.20 -6.81
C LEU A 117 6.35 7.17 -7.70
N PHE A 118 6.46 7.47 -9.00
CA PHE A 118 5.31 7.36 -9.90
C PHE A 118 4.85 5.90 -10.09
N GLY A 119 5.80 4.95 -10.12
CA GLY A 119 5.50 3.53 -10.20
C GLY A 119 4.73 3.03 -8.97
N ALA A 120 5.20 3.38 -7.78
CA ALA A 120 4.53 3.07 -6.51
C ALA A 120 3.15 3.74 -6.45
N TYR A 121 3.04 5.02 -6.76
CA TYR A 121 1.75 5.73 -6.79
C TYR A 121 0.72 5.04 -7.69
N ALA A 122 1.07 4.78 -8.95
CA ALA A 122 0.15 4.19 -9.91
C ALA A 122 -0.26 2.77 -9.50
N LEU A 123 0.68 1.97 -9.01
CA LEU A 123 0.42 0.61 -8.56
C LEU A 123 -0.49 0.58 -7.33
N VAL A 124 -0.16 1.34 -6.28
CA VAL A 124 -0.93 1.37 -5.03
C VAL A 124 -2.33 1.94 -5.26
N LYS A 125 -2.47 2.96 -6.09
CA LYS A 125 -3.78 3.52 -6.45
C LYS A 125 -4.67 2.51 -7.17
N LEU A 126 -4.10 1.77 -8.13
CA LEU A 126 -4.83 0.70 -8.80
C LEU A 126 -5.12 -0.48 -7.86
N HIS A 127 -4.20 -0.77 -6.95
CA HIS A 127 -4.37 -1.83 -5.96
C HIS A 127 -5.62 -1.61 -5.12
N PHE A 128 -5.73 -0.46 -4.45
CA PHE A 128 -6.91 -0.12 -3.66
C PHE A 128 -8.19 -0.11 -4.50
N ALA A 129 -8.14 0.38 -5.74
CA ALA A 129 -9.32 0.36 -6.62
C ALA A 129 -9.82 -1.07 -6.86
N LYS A 130 -8.92 -2.06 -7.02
CA LYS A 130 -9.32 -3.47 -7.16
C LYS A 130 -9.99 -3.99 -5.89
N GLU A 131 -9.53 -3.60 -4.71
CA GLU A 131 -10.17 -4.03 -3.46
C GLU A 131 -11.54 -3.36 -3.29
N GLU A 132 -11.56 -2.03 -3.33
CA GLU A 132 -12.75 -1.20 -3.14
C GLU A 132 -13.88 -1.51 -4.12
N GLU A 133 -13.54 -1.70 -5.39
CA GLU A 133 -14.50 -1.83 -6.49
C GLU A 133 -14.80 -3.27 -6.87
N VAL A 134 -13.93 -4.23 -6.53
CA VAL A 134 -14.10 -5.64 -6.91
C VAL A 134 -14.30 -6.53 -5.69
N TYR A 135 -13.33 -6.61 -4.77
CA TYR A 135 -13.40 -7.58 -3.67
C TYR A 135 -14.39 -7.19 -2.59
N LEU A 136 -14.33 -5.96 -2.08
CA LEU A 136 -15.20 -5.52 -0.98
C LEU A 136 -16.70 -5.62 -1.32
N PRO A 137 -17.17 -5.24 -2.54
CA PRO A 137 -18.56 -5.47 -2.93
C PRO A 137 -18.96 -6.96 -3.00
N ILE A 138 -18.03 -7.84 -3.39
CA ILE A 138 -18.27 -9.29 -3.41
C ILE A 138 -18.41 -9.82 -1.98
N LEU A 139 -17.54 -9.37 -1.07
CA LEU A 139 -17.59 -9.75 0.34
C LEU A 139 -18.88 -9.23 1.01
N ASP A 140 -19.27 -7.99 0.76
CA ASP A 140 -20.53 -7.41 1.24
C ASP A 140 -21.75 -8.23 0.85
N GLN A 141 -21.72 -8.87 -0.32
CA GLN A 141 -22.83 -9.70 -0.81
C GLN A 141 -22.82 -11.13 -0.28
N ARG A 142 -21.66 -11.66 0.11
CA ARG A 142 -21.46 -13.10 0.33
C ARG A 142 -21.06 -13.48 1.74
N LEU A 143 -20.56 -12.55 2.55
CA LEU A 143 -20.22 -12.82 3.94
C LEU A 143 -21.44 -12.71 4.86
N THR A 144 -21.40 -13.46 5.96
CA THR A 144 -22.24 -13.18 7.13
C THR A 144 -21.56 -12.12 8.00
N PRO A 145 -22.30 -11.42 8.86
CA PRO A 145 -21.72 -10.47 9.81
C PRO A 145 -20.62 -11.09 10.70
N GLU A 146 -20.80 -12.34 11.13
CA GLU A 146 -19.85 -13.04 11.99
C GLU A 146 -18.54 -13.35 11.24
N ALA A 147 -18.62 -13.78 9.99
CA ALA A 147 -17.45 -14.04 9.17
C ALA A 147 -16.68 -12.75 8.84
N ALA A 148 -17.39 -11.64 8.61
CA ALA A 148 -16.76 -10.33 8.42
C ALA A 148 -16.05 -9.85 9.70
N GLN A 149 -16.67 -10.04 10.86
CA GLN A 149 -16.07 -9.71 12.15
C GLN A 149 -14.79 -10.51 12.41
N GLU A 150 -14.82 -11.83 12.20
CA GLU A 150 -13.65 -12.70 12.35
C GLU A 150 -12.51 -12.28 11.41
N MET A 151 -12.84 -11.94 10.16
CA MET A 151 -11.87 -11.43 9.19
C MET A 151 -11.18 -10.16 9.68
N PHE A 152 -11.92 -9.20 10.25
CA PHE A 152 -11.34 -7.96 10.79
C PHE A 152 -10.48 -8.19 12.03
N GLU A 153 -10.90 -9.06 12.95
CA GLU A 153 -10.10 -9.41 14.13
C GLU A 153 -8.76 -10.03 13.72
N ARG A 154 -8.78 -10.90 12.71
CA ARG A 154 -7.55 -11.48 12.15
C ARG A 154 -6.68 -10.44 11.45
N MET A 155 -7.28 -9.49 10.75
CA MET A 155 -6.56 -8.42 10.07
C MET A 155 -5.90 -7.47 11.07
N GLU A 156 -6.59 -7.09 12.14
CA GLU A 156 -6.02 -6.26 13.21
C GLU A 156 -4.83 -6.96 13.91
N ALA A 157 -4.99 -8.26 14.23
CA ALA A 157 -3.91 -9.05 14.80
C ALA A 157 -2.68 -9.13 13.87
N ALA A 158 -2.91 -9.42 12.58
CA ALA A 158 -1.83 -9.50 11.59
C ALA A 158 -1.13 -8.15 11.36
N ALA A 159 -1.89 -7.04 11.33
CA ALA A 159 -1.33 -5.70 11.18
C ALA A 159 -0.46 -5.31 12.39
N HIS A 160 -0.87 -5.70 13.60
CA HIS A 160 -0.09 -5.50 14.81
C HIS A 160 1.20 -6.32 14.77
N GLU A 161 1.14 -7.61 14.42
CA GLU A 161 2.32 -8.47 14.26
C GLU A 161 3.30 -7.93 13.21
N ALA A 162 2.80 -7.52 12.04
CA ALA A 162 3.60 -6.93 10.98
C ALA A 162 4.33 -5.68 11.44
N LYS A 163 3.65 -4.74 12.12
CA LYS A 163 4.27 -3.52 12.66
C LYS A 163 5.40 -3.82 13.65
N HIS A 164 5.28 -4.84 14.49
CA HIS A 164 6.34 -5.24 15.43
C HIS A 164 7.48 -6.02 14.77
N ALA A 165 7.23 -6.70 13.65
CA ALA A 165 8.28 -7.42 12.92
C ALA A 165 9.25 -6.47 12.19
N HIS A 166 8.81 -5.25 11.87
CA HIS A 166 9.61 -4.23 11.17
C HIS A 166 10.09 -3.08 12.09
N ALA A 167 9.82 -3.14 13.40
CA ALA A 167 10.27 -2.16 14.40
C ALA A 167 11.62 -2.53 15.03
#